data_AF-A0A9E2VS73-F1
#
_entry.id   AF-A0A9E2VS73-F1
#
_cell.length_a   1.000
_cell.length_b   1.000
_cell.length_c   1.000
_cell.angle_alpha   90.00
_cell.angle_beta   90.00
_cell.angle_gamma   90.00
#
_symmetry.space_group_name_H-M   'P 1'
#
loop_
_entity.id
_entity.type
_entity.pdbx_description
1 polymer ?
#
loop_
_entity_poly.entity_id
_entity_poly.type
_entity_poly.pdbx_seq_one_letter_code
_entity_poly.pdbx_strand_id
1 'polypeptide(L)'
;MILVDVVMRKLFCARCLLIALFVVAGCAAGGAKVEGKVGVVDPARVLSETNAGKKAKDSLSAFSKNRQALVEMEEKELRRMEEDFGRQASVLSAAAKREREEQFRRRMAEYQQKAGEMNREVQEKQKDVLEGFREKVELIVGKVSK
;
A
#
# COMPACT_ATOMS: atom_id res chain seq x y z
N MET A 1 -5.05 36.58 -6.84
CA MET A 1 -5.50 35.19 -6.55
C MET A 1 -6.85 35.12 -5.84
N ILE A 2 -7.15 36.00 -4.87
CA ILE A 2 -8.39 35.97 -4.06
C ILE A 2 -9.69 36.21 -4.87
N LEU A 3 -9.62 36.94 -5.99
CA LEU A 3 -10.79 37.25 -6.82
C LEU A 3 -11.29 36.06 -7.65
N VAL A 4 -10.41 35.11 -7.97
CA VAL A 4 -10.74 33.92 -8.77
C VAL A 4 -11.48 32.89 -7.92
N ASP A 5 -11.08 32.71 -6.66
CA ASP A 5 -11.72 31.79 -5.70
C ASP A 5 -13.19 32.16 -5.40
N VAL A 6 -13.50 33.45 -5.30
CA VAL A 6 -14.87 33.93 -5.02
C VAL A 6 -15.81 33.71 -6.20
N VAL A 7 -15.32 33.91 -7.43
CA VAL A 7 -16.09 33.68 -8.66
C VAL A 7 -16.32 32.19 -8.88
N MET A 8 -15.30 31.35 -8.61
CA MET A 8 -15.36 29.90 -8.78
C MET A 8 -16.32 29.23 -7.77
N ARG A 9 -16.37 29.74 -6.52
CA ARG A 9 -17.30 29.26 -5.48
C ARG A 9 -18.76 29.64 -5.75
N LYS A 10 -19.03 30.82 -6.32
CA LYS A 10 -20.38 31.22 -6.75
C LYS A 10 -20.87 30.40 -7.95
N LEU A 11 -19.97 30.05 -8.88
CA LEU A 11 -20.28 29.21 -10.04
C LEU A 11 -20.57 27.75 -9.63
N PHE A 12 -19.89 27.25 -8.59
CA PHE A 12 -20.07 25.90 -8.06
C PHE A 12 -21.43 25.73 -7.38
N CYS A 13 -21.85 26.68 -6.53
CA CYS A 13 -23.16 26.63 -5.86
C CYS A 13 -24.35 26.72 -6.83
N ALA A 14 -24.24 27.51 -7.91
CA ALA A 14 -25.30 27.65 -8.90
C ALA A 14 -25.47 26.37 -9.77
N ARG A 15 -24.38 25.64 -10.05
CA ARG A 15 -24.43 24.37 -10.77
C ARG A 15 -24.94 23.21 -9.91
N CYS A 16 -24.67 23.22 -8.60
CA CYS A 16 -25.22 22.22 -7.68
C CYS A 16 -26.76 22.27 -7.60
N LEU A 17 -27.35 23.47 -7.69
CA LEU A 17 -28.80 23.65 -7.60
C LEU A 17 -29.54 23.15 -8.86
N LEU A 18 -28.92 23.23 -10.04
CA LEU A 18 -29.50 22.72 -11.29
C LEU A 18 -29.41 21.19 -11.42
N ILE A 19 -28.37 20.56 -10.87
CA ILE A 19 -28.23 19.09 -10.86
C ILE A 19 -29.24 18.45 -9.91
N ALA A 20 -29.56 19.11 -8.79
CA ALA A 20 -30.58 18.64 -7.85
C ALA A 20 -31.99 18.59 -8.46
N LEU A 21 -32.31 19.49 -9.40
CA LEU A 21 -33.62 19.53 -10.06
C LEU A 21 -33.81 18.39 -11.07
N PHE A 22 -32.72 17.87 -11.66
CA PHE A 22 -32.80 16.78 -12.65
C PHE A 22 -32.93 15.39 -12.01
N VAL A 23 -32.49 15.21 -10.76
CA VAL A 23 -32.56 13.91 -10.05
C VAL A 23 -33.98 13.57 -9.62
N VAL A 24 -34.85 14.56 -9.38
CA VAL A 24 -36.23 14.32 -8.91
C VAL A 24 -37.16 13.88 -10.05
N ALA A 25 -36.82 14.15 -11.31
CA ALA A 25 -37.66 13.79 -12.47
C ALA A 25 -37.43 12.35 -13.00
N GLY A 26 -36.44 11.61 -12.48
CA GLY A 26 -36.04 10.29 -13.01
C GLY A 26 -36.63 9.05 -12.33
N CYS A 27 -37.37 9.19 -11.22
CA CYS A 27 -37.86 8.05 -10.43
C CYS A 27 -39.14 7.37 -10.95
N ALA A 28 -39.45 7.49 -12.24
CA ALA A 28 -40.63 6.85 -12.86
C ALA A 28 -40.28 5.76 -13.89
N ALA A 29 -39.14 5.07 -13.72
CA ALA A 29 -38.83 3.85 -14.47
C ALA A 29 -39.16 2.61 -13.61
N GLY A 30 -40.04 1.75 -14.14
CA GLY A 30 -40.66 0.63 -13.44
C GLY A 30 -39.70 -0.35 -12.75
N GLY A 31 -40.13 -0.85 -11.61
CA GLY A 31 -39.44 -1.91 -10.87
C GLY A 31 -39.42 -3.21 -11.66
N ALA A 32 -38.27 -3.53 -12.24
CA ALA A 32 -37.97 -4.87 -12.70
C ALA A 32 -37.92 -5.80 -11.47
N LYS A 33 -38.89 -6.71 -11.33
CA LYS A 33 -38.78 -7.84 -10.41
C LYS A 33 -37.63 -8.72 -10.88
N VAL A 34 -36.54 -8.74 -10.12
CA VAL A 34 -35.46 -9.71 -10.33
C VAL A 34 -35.98 -11.08 -9.89
N GLU A 35 -36.46 -11.88 -10.83
CA GLU A 35 -36.72 -13.31 -10.61
C GLU A 35 -35.38 -14.05 -10.55
N GLY A 36 -34.75 -14.03 -9.38
CA GLY A 36 -33.50 -14.73 -9.09
C GLY A 36 -33.06 -14.57 -7.63
N LYS A 37 -32.40 -15.58 -7.07
CA LYS A 37 -31.75 -15.46 -5.75
C LYS A 37 -30.52 -14.56 -5.89
N VAL A 38 -30.63 -13.29 -5.53
CA VAL A 38 -29.50 -12.37 -5.49
C VAL A 38 -28.81 -12.46 -4.13
N GLY A 39 -27.57 -12.93 -4.10
CA GLY A 39 -26.70 -12.91 -2.93
C GLY A 39 -25.63 -11.83 -3.07
N VAL A 40 -25.48 -10.96 -2.07
CA VAL A 40 -24.41 -9.96 -2.01
C VAL A 40 -23.30 -10.49 -1.12
N VAL A 41 -22.09 -10.60 -1.65
CA VAL A 41 -20.89 -10.96 -0.90
C VAL A 41 -20.03 -9.72 -0.74
N ASP A 42 -19.62 -9.43 0.50
CA ASP A 42 -18.66 -8.38 0.83
C ASP A 42 -17.27 -9.00 1.03
N PRO A 43 -16.35 -8.90 0.05
CA PRO A 43 -15.03 -9.51 0.15
C PRO A 43 -14.18 -8.92 1.29
N ALA A 44 -14.40 -7.65 1.65
CA ALA A 44 -13.65 -6.98 2.70
C ALA A 44 -14.03 -7.56 4.07
N ARG A 45 -15.32 -7.79 4.30
CA ARG A 45 -15.80 -8.48 5.51
C ARG A 45 -15.33 -9.93 5.59
N VAL A 46 -15.38 -10.68 4.49
CA VAL A 46 -14.88 -12.06 4.48
C VAL A 46 -13.38 -12.08 4.81
N LEU A 47 -12.60 -11.12 4.29
CA LEU A 47 -11.16 -11.02 4.59
C LEU A 47 -10.87 -10.62 6.05
N SER A 48 -11.74 -9.82 6.70
CA SER A 48 -11.53 -9.42 8.10
C SER A 48 -12.10 -10.41 9.12
N GLU A 49 -13.21 -11.06 8.82
CA GLU A 49 -13.99 -11.82 9.80
C GLU A 49 -13.73 -13.32 9.73
N THR A 50 -13.20 -13.85 8.61
CA THR A 50 -12.90 -15.29 8.50
C THR A 50 -11.53 -15.65 9.07
N ASN A 51 -11.41 -16.87 9.60
CA ASN A 51 -10.14 -17.43 10.05
C ASN A 51 -9.10 -17.49 8.92
N ALA A 52 -9.53 -17.72 7.68
CA ALA A 52 -8.66 -17.71 6.51
C ALA A 52 -8.10 -16.31 6.23
N GLY A 53 -8.95 -15.28 6.30
CA GLY A 53 -8.54 -13.89 6.13
C GLY A 53 -7.64 -13.37 7.26
N LYS A 54 -7.90 -13.76 8.51
CA LYS A 54 -7.01 -13.46 9.65
C LYS A 54 -5.63 -14.08 9.48
N LYS A 55 -5.54 -15.38 9.15
CA LYS A 55 -4.26 -16.04 8.88
C LYS A 55 -3.49 -15.42 7.71
N ALA A 56 -4.19 -15.01 6.66
CA ALA A 56 -3.61 -14.30 5.52
C ALA A 56 -3.00 -12.95 5.95
N LYS A 57 -3.72 -12.16 6.76
CA LYS A 57 -3.21 -10.90 7.32
C LYS A 57 -2.02 -11.11 8.26
N ASP A 58 -2.07 -12.11 9.12
CA ASP A 58 -0.98 -12.40 10.06
C ASP A 58 0.30 -12.84 9.34
N SER A 59 0.17 -13.72 8.33
CA SER A 59 1.29 -14.15 7.51
C SER A 59 1.94 -12.99 6.76
N LEU A 60 1.12 -12.10 6.18
CA LEU A 60 1.61 -10.91 5.51
C LEU A 60 2.30 -9.94 6.49
N SER A 61 1.69 -9.69 7.66
CA SER A 61 2.24 -8.84 8.71
C SER A 61 3.60 -9.36 9.20
N ALA A 62 3.71 -10.67 9.43
CA ALA A 62 4.98 -11.30 9.80
C ALA A 62 6.04 -11.15 8.71
N PHE A 63 5.67 -11.34 7.44
CA PHE A 63 6.58 -11.15 6.31
C PHE A 63 7.08 -9.71 6.21
N SER A 64 6.17 -8.73 6.23
CA SER A 64 6.52 -7.31 6.20
C SER A 64 7.41 -6.91 7.38
N LYS A 65 7.10 -7.36 8.61
CA LYS A 65 7.93 -7.08 9.79
C LYS A 65 9.33 -7.67 9.68
N ASN A 66 9.45 -8.89 9.18
CA ASN A 66 10.76 -9.53 8.98
C ASN A 66 11.60 -8.73 7.97
N ARG A 67 11.02 -8.32 6.85
CA ARG A 67 11.69 -7.49 5.85
C ARG A 67 12.09 -6.12 6.41
N GLN A 68 11.18 -5.46 7.12
CA GLN A 68 11.45 -4.18 7.76
C GLN A 68 12.62 -4.27 8.75
N ALA A 69 12.68 -5.32 9.57
CA ALA A 69 13.77 -5.53 10.52
C ALA A 69 15.14 -5.69 9.84
N LEU A 70 15.19 -6.32 8.67
CA LEU A 70 16.43 -6.45 7.90
C LEU A 70 16.91 -5.09 7.36
N VAL A 71 15.99 -4.27 6.83
CA VAL A 71 16.32 -2.91 6.37
C VAL A 71 16.82 -2.04 7.54
N GLU A 72 16.16 -2.12 8.69
CA GLU A 72 16.57 -1.38 9.90
C GLU A 72 17.93 -1.81 10.45
N MET A 73 18.26 -3.10 10.36
CA MET A 73 19.59 -3.60 10.74
C MET A 73 20.67 -2.98 9.85
N GLU A 74 20.48 -3.02 8.53
CA GLU A 74 21.43 -2.45 7.57
C GLU A 74 21.57 -0.93 7.74
N GLU A 75 20.47 -0.22 8.00
CA GLU A 75 20.51 1.22 8.30
C GLU A 75 21.33 1.52 9.55
N LYS A 76 21.18 0.71 10.61
CA LYS A 76 21.99 0.85 11.83
C LYS A 76 23.47 0.58 11.57
N GLU A 77 23.80 -0.39 10.74
CA GLU A 77 25.18 -0.63 10.33
C GLU A 77 25.76 0.57 9.56
N LEU A 78 25.00 1.13 8.62
CA LEU A 78 25.40 2.33 7.88
C LEU A 78 25.68 3.52 8.80
N ARG A 79 24.77 3.80 9.74
CA ARG A 79 24.98 4.86 10.75
C ARG A 79 26.22 4.62 11.61
N ARG A 80 26.46 3.37 12.03
CA ARG A 80 27.67 3.03 12.80
C ARG A 80 28.94 3.26 12.00
N MET A 81 28.98 2.87 10.73
CA MET A 81 30.14 3.11 9.87
C MET A 81 30.40 4.61 9.66
N GLU A 82 29.35 5.42 9.53
CA GLU A 82 29.46 6.87 9.43
C GLU A 82 30.02 7.49 10.72
N GLU A 83 29.49 7.10 11.88
CA GLU A 83 29.99 7.55 13.19
C GLU A 83 31.46 7.16 13.42
N ASP A 84 31.82 5.91 13.12
CA ASP A 84 33.18 5.40 13.29
C ASP A 84 34.16 6.10 12.33
N PHE A 85 33.72 6.41 11.11
CA PHE A 85 34.50 7.22 10.18
C PHE A 85 34.72 8.64 10.72
N GLY A 86 33.67 9.30 11.22
CA GLY A 86 33.78 10.63 11.83
C GLY A 86 34.75 10.67 13.02
N ARG A 87 34.70 9.66 13.90
CA ARG A 87 35.62 9.55 15.06
C ARG A 87 37.07 9.31 14.65
N GLN A 88 37.30 8.51 13.60
CA GLN A 88 38.65 8.10 13.18
C GLN A 88 39.22 8.98 12.06
N ALA A 89 38.46 9.93 11.53
CA ALA A 89 38.85 10.76 10.39
C ALA A 89 40.17 11.53 10.61
N SER A 90 40.51 11.91 11.84
CA SER A 90 41.75 12.62 12.14
C SER A 90 43.00 11.74 12.12
N VAL A 91 42.85 10.42 12.33
CA VAL A 91 43.96 9.46 12.43
C VAL A 91 44.14 8.57 11.19
N LEU A 92 43.19 8.62 10.25
CA LEU A 92 43.26 7.86 9.00
C LEU A 92 44.15 8.54 7.95
N SER A 93 44.93 7.74 7.22
CA SER A 93 45.66 8.20 6.03
C SER A 93 44.71 8.57 4.89
N ALA A 94 45.16 9.36 3.92
CA ALA A 94 44.34 9.74 2.77
C ALA A 94 43.83 8.54 1.96
N ALA A 95 44.66 7.49 1.82
CA ALA A 95 44.27 6.24 1.18
C ALA A 95 43.19 5.49 1.98
N ALA A 96 43.35 5.40 3.30
CA ALA A 96 42.38 4.74 4.17
C ALA A 96 41.03 5.49 4.23
N LYS A 97 41.04 6.83 4.14
CA LYS A 97 39.82 7.63 4.01
C LYS A 97 39.07 7.32 2.73
N ARG A 98 39.76 7.32 1.59
CA ARG A 98 39.13 7.01 0.28
C ARG A 98 38.53 5.61 0.26
N GLU A 99 39.24 4.61 0.77
CA GLU A 99 38.72 3.24 0.86
C GLU A 99 37.43 3.19 1.69
N ARG A 100 37.38 3.85 2.85
CA ARG A 100 36.16 3.89 3.67
C ARG A 100 35.01 4.64 3.00
N GLU A 101 35.29 5.75 2.33
CA GLU A 101 34.27 6.48 1.56
C GLU A 101 33.72 5.64 0.40
N GLU A 102 34.56 4.85 -0.27
CA GLU A 102 34.11 3.91 -1.31
C GLU A 102 33.28 2.77 -0.74
N GLN A 103 33.72 2.16 0.37
CA GLN A 103 32.96 1.12 1.06
C GLN A 103 31.60 1.63 1.54
N PHE A 104 31.55 2.82 2.12
CA PHE A 104 30.29 3.46 2.54
C PHE A 104 29.37 3.71 1.35
N ARG A 105 29.90 4.26 0.25
CA ARG A 105 29.13 4.48 -0.99
C ARG A 105 28.57 3.18 -1.57
N ARG A 106 29.36 2.11 -1.59
CA ARG A 106 28.90 0.78 -2.06
C ARG A 106 27.78 0.25 -1.18
N ARG A 107 27.96 0.24 0.14
CA ARG A 107 26.94 -0.25 1.07
C ARG A 107 25.67 0.59 1.07
N MET A 108 25.78 1.90 0.85
CA MET A 108 24.62 2.78 0.67
C MET A 108 23.82 2.42 -0.59
N ALA A 109 24.49 2.13 -1.70
CA ALA A 109 23.84 1.69 -2.92
C ALA A 109 23.16 0.31 -2.75
N GLU A 110 23.84 -0.63 -2.12
CA GLU A 110 23.28 -1.95 -1.78
C GLU A 110 22.05 -1.82 -0.86
N TYR A 111 22.11 -0.95 0.15
CA TYR A 111 20.97 -0.65 1.02
C TYR A 111 19.77 -0.12 0.24
N GLN A 112 19.97 0.86 -0.65
CA GLN A 112 18.89 1.42 -1.46
C GLN A 112 18.26 0.37 -2.38
N GLN A 113 19.08 -0.46 -3.01
CA GLN A 113 18.62 -1.57 -3.85
C GLN A 113 17.79 -2.57 -3.02
N LYS A 114 18.34 -3.03 -1.90
CA LYS A 114 17.72 -4.02 -1.01
C LYS A 114 16.40 -3.49 -0.42
N ALA A 115 16.36 -2.23 0.00
CA ALA A 115 15.12 -1.60 0.47
C ALA A 115 14.05 -1.56 -0.63
N GLY A 116 14.44 -1.22 -1.86
CA GLY A 116 13.53 -1.24 -3.01
C GLY A 116 13.01 -2.64 -3.35
N GLU A 117 13.89 -3.64 -3.34
CA GLU A 117 13.55 -5.05 -3.58
C GLU A 117 12.62 -5.60 -2.51
N MET A 118 12.91 -5.36 -1.23
CA MET A 118 12.05 -5.77 -0.13
C MET A 118 10.65 -5.13 -0.19
N ASN A 119 10.57 -3.85 -0.61
CA ASN A 119 9.28 -3.22 -0.81
C ASN A 119 8.48 -3.89 -1.95
N ARG A 120 9.16 -4.26 -3.05
CA ARG A 120 8.52 -5.02 -4.15
C ARG A 120 8.05 -6.40 -3.68
N GLU A 121 8.89 -7.14 -2.96
CA GLU A 121 8.52 -8.46 -2.41
C GLU A 121 7.29 -8.37 -1.50
N VAL A 122 7.20 -7.33 -0.65
CA VAL A 122 6.02 -7.10 0.19
C VAL A 122 4.78 -6.86 -0.66
N GLN A 123 4.86 -6.03 -1.70
CA GLN A 123 3.72 -5.76 -2.60
C GLN A 123 3.29 -7.01 -3.38
N GLU A 124 4.25 -7.78 -3.90
CA GLU A 124 3.98 -9.05 -4.58
C GLU A 124 3.32 -10.03 -3.63
N LYS A 125 3.84 -10.17 -2.41
CA LYS A 125 3.25 -11.05 -1.40
C LYS A 125 1.83 -10.62 -1.01
N GLN A 126 1.56 -9.32 -0.93
CA GLN A 126 0.21 -8.79 -0.72
C GLN A 126 -0.73 -9.23 -1.83
N LYS A 127 -0.31 -9.05 -3.08
CA LYS A 127 -1.08 -9.42 -4.25
C LYS A 127 -1.37 -10.92 -4.27
N ASP A 128 -0.36 -11.77 -4.10
CA ASP A 128 -0.51 -13.24 -4.10
C ASP A 128 -1.48 -13.72 -3.02
N VAL A 129 -1.38 -13.15 -1.81
CA VAL A 129 -2.26 -13.50 -0.69
C VAL A 129 -3.69 -13.07 -0.96
N LEU A 130 -3.91 -11.90 -1.57
CA LEU A 130 -5.24 -11.41 -1.93
C LEU A 130 -5.85 -12.20 -3.08
N GLU A 131 -5.07 -12.54 -4.11
CA GLU A 131 -5.52 -13.37 -5.25
C GLU A 131 -5.92 -14.77 -4.77
N GLY A 132 -5.06 -15.43 -3.99
CA GLY A 132 -5.40 -16.75 -3.42
C GLY A 132 -6.58 -16.72 -2.44
N PHE A 133 -6.83 -15.58 -1.79
CA PHE A 133 -8.04 -15.39 -0.99
C PHE A 133 -9.28 -15.24 -1.88
N ARG A 134 -9.19 -14.43 -2.94
CA ARG A 134 -10.27 -14.21 -3.89
C ARG A 134 -10.73 -15.51 -4.55
N GLU A 135 -9.80 -16.33 -5.02
CA GLU A 135 -10.12 -17.65 -5.61
C GLU A 135 -10.93 -18.53 -4.64
N LYS A 136 -10.55 -18.54 -3.35
CA LYS A 136 -11.29 -19.29 -2.33
C LYS A 136 -12.70 -18.76 -2.14
N VAL A 137 -12.90 -17.45 -2.18
CA VAL A 137 -14.24 -16.84 -2.09
C VAL A 137 -15.07 -17.22 -3.31
N GLU A 138 -14.52 -17.11 -4.52
CA GLU A 138 -15.22 -17.47 -5.77
C GLU A 138 -15.65 -18.96 -5.77
N LEU A 139 -14.80 -19.87 -5.29
CA LEU A 139 -15.15 -21.29 -5.12
C LEU A 139 -16.30 -21.51 -4.12
N ILE A 140 -16.34 -20.76 -3.03
CA ILE A 140 -17.42 -20.86 -2.03
C ILE A 140 -18.72 -20.31 -2.61
N VAL A 141 -18.67 -19.15 -3.28
CA VAL A 141 -19.85 -18.56 -3.94
C VAL A 141 -20.41 -19.53 -4.98
N GLY A 142 -19.57 -20.11 -5.83
CA GLY A 142 -20.00 -21.10 -6.82
C GLY A 142 -20.66 -22.36 -6.23
N LYS A 143 -20.36 -22.70 -4.97
CA LYS A 143 -21.04 -23.81 -4.26
C LYS A 143 -22.38 -23.39 -3.66
N VAL A 144 -22.53 -22.14 -3.20
CA VAL A 144 -23.75 -21.63 -2.56
C VAL A 144 -24.79 -21.13 -3.57
N SER A 145 -24.36 -20.77 -4.78
CA SER A 145 -25.21 -20.27 -5.87
C SER A 145 -25.86 -21.36 -6.74
N LYS A 146 -25.68 -22.65 -6.43
CA LYS A 146 -26.45 -23.76 -7.01
C LYS A 146 -27.69 -24.04 -6.17
#